data_AF-A0A914EBC3-F1
#
_entry.id   AF-A0A914EBC3-F1
#
_cell.length_a   1.000
_cell.length_b   1.000
_cell.length_c   1.000
_cell.angle_alpha   90.00
_cell.angle_beta   90.00
_cell.angle_gamma   90.00
#
_symmetry.space_group_name_H-M   'P 1'
#
loop_
_entity.id
_entity.type
_entity.pdbx_description
1 polymer ?
#
loop_
_entity_poly.entity_id
_entity_poly.type
_entity_poly.pdbx_seq_one_letter_code
_entity_poly.pdbx_strand_id
1 'polypeptide(L)'
;MLDSYGGVTTITLSTTAMAGDVLRILVENQGRICGYGGATYPPLELKSLSKGQNNVTLNGVLLQDWIQCGINLTKSSVDSLSQSNFQASPKILQEKAVSQPGIYFGQFAANPIQDTFFNATGWGKGQLFINGYNLGRYWPTRGPQITLYVPKPFLQAQNTVLLIELTGAQQNSVSFIDHSIFNW
;
A
#
# COMPACT_ATOMS: atom_id res chain seq x y z
N MET A 1 -7.04 -8.24 6.94
CA MET A 1 -5.58 -8.04 6.82
C MET A 1 -4.94 -8.70 8.03
N LEU A 2 -3.89 -9.51 7.85
CA LEU A 2 -3.06 -9.97 8.97
C LEU A 2 -2.02 -8.88 9.27
N ASP A 3 -1.92 -8.44 10.51
CA ASP A 3 -0.86 -7.57 10.97
C ASP A 3 -0.03 -8.27 12.05
N SER A 4 1.29 -8.14 11.97
CA SER A 4 2.18 -8.74 12.97
C SER A 4 2.20 -7.93 14.27
N TYR A 5 1.68 -6.71 14.26
CA TYR A 5 1.67 -5.82 15.41
C TYR A 5 0.64 -6.25 16.45
N GLY A 6 -0.50 -6.81 16.02
CA GLY A 6 -1.52 -7.36 16.92
C GLY A 6 -1.30 -8.83 17.31
N GLY A 7 -0.20 -9.46 16.89
CA GLY A 7 0.05 -10.89 17.15
C GLY A 7 -0.92 -11.83 16.44
N VAL A 8 -1.67 -11.35 15.45
CA VAL A 8 -2.66 -12.14 14.72
C VAL A 8 -1.95 -13.01 13.68
N THR A 9 -1.99 -14.33 13.86
CA THR A 9 -1.35 -15.31 12.98
C THR A 9 -2.32 -16.10 12.12
N THR A 10 -3.63 -15.94 12.33
CA THR A 10 -4.68 -16.68 11.64
C THR A 10 -5.78 -15.75 11.14
N ILE A 11 -6.37 -16.10 10.00
CA ILE A 11 -7.52 -15.40 9.41
C ILE A 11 -8.53 -16.42 8.92
N THR A 12 -9.81 -16.18 9.18
CA THR A 12 -10.90 -16.97 8.62
C THR A 12 -11.28 -16.40 7.26
N LEU A 13 -11.29 -17.25 6.23
CA LEU A 13 -11.80 -16.88 4.91
C LEU A 13 -13.32 -16.82 4.96
N SER A 14 -13.92 -15.74 4.46
CA SER A 14 -15.36 -15.50 4.48
C SER A 14 -16.14 -16.29 3.43
N THR A 15 -15.46 -17.01 2.55
CA THR A 15 -16.05 -17.76 1.43
C THR A 15 -15.63 -19.22 1.49
N THR A 16 -16.53 -20.12 1.10
CA THR A 16 -16.18 -21.51 0.85
C THR A 16 -15.24 -21.57 -0.36
N ALA A 17 -14.04 -22.09 -0.16
CA ALA A 17 -13.10 -22.36 -1.26
C ALA A 17 -13.38 -23.75 -1.84
N MET A 18 -13.29 -23.87 -3.17
CA MET A 18 -13.37 -25.12 -3.90
C MET A 18 -11.97 -25.62 -4.29
N ALA A 19 -11.86 -26.90 -4.59
CA ALA A 19 -10.63 -27.45 -5.15
C ALA A 19 -10.31 -26.75 -6.48
N GLY A 20 -9.10 -26.22 -6.61
CA GLY A 20 -8.67 -25.45 -7.79
C GLY A 20 -8.75 -23.93 -7.63
N ASP A 21 -9.35 -23.42 -6.55
CA ASP A 21 -9.35 -21.99 -6.27
C ASP A 21 -7.93 -21.48 -5.98
N VAL A 22 -7.66 -20.25 -6.42
CA VAL A 22 -6.33 -19.64 -6.31
C VAL A 22 -6.24 -18.80 -5.04
N LEU A 23 -5.40 -19.22 -4.10
CA LEU A 23 -5.04 -18.40 -2.94
C LEU A 23 -3.92 -17.41 -3.30
N ARG A 24 -4.15 -16.12 -3.07
CA ARG A 24 -3.14 -15.06 -3.24
C ARG A 24 -2.86 -14.38 -1.92
N ILE A 25 -1.58 -14.24 -1.57
CA ILE A 25 -1.15 -13.53 -0.37
C ILE A 25 -0.22 -12.40 -0.78
N LEU A 26 -0.63 -11.16 -0.52
CA LEU A 26 0.22 -9.98 -0.67
C LEU A 26 0.90 -9.70 0.68
N VAL A 27 2.24 -9.66 0.67
CA VAL A 27 3.05 -9.41 1.86
C VAL A 27 3.68 -8.02 1.76
N GLU A 28 3.34 -7.13 2.68
CA GLU A 28 4.00 -5.83 2.79
C GLU A 28 5.18 -5.90 3.78
N ASN A 29 6.38 -5.57 3.30
CA ASN A 29 7.51 -5.28 4.19
C ASN A 29 7.41 -3.85 4.72
N GLN A 30 7.10 -3.68 6.02
CA GLN A 30 6.94 -2.38 6.68
C GLN A 30 8.23 -1.69 7.14
N GLY A 31 9.39 -2.29 6.88
CA GLY A 31 10.68 -1.84 7.40
C GLY A 31 11.31 -2.90 8.31
N ARG A 32 12.64 -2.90 8.34
CA ARG A 32 13.42 -3.78 9.23
C ARG A 32 13.72 -3.08 10.54
N ILE A 33 13.81 -3.86 11.62
CA ILE A 33 14.28 -3.32 12.89
C ILE A 33 15.77 -3.03 12.74
N CYS A 34 16.16 -1.78 12.91
CA CYS A 34 17.56 -1.36 12.87
C CYS A 34 17.89 -0.62 14.17
N GLY A 35 18.89 -1.11 14.92
CA GLY A 35 19.60 -0.31 15.93
C GLY A 35 18.97 -0.14 17.33
N TYR A 36 17.87 -0.82 17.69
CA TYR A 36 17.34 -0.79 19.06
C TYR A 36 17.79 -2.02 19.86
N GLY A 37 18.38 -1.82 21.04
CA GLY A 37 18.65 -2.89 22.02
C GLY A 37 19.96 -3.68 21.87
N GLY A 38 20.99 -3.16 21.18
CA GLY A 38 22.30 -3.83 21.10
C GLY A 38 22.32 -5.11 20.25
N ALA A 39 21.27 -5.34 19.45
CA ALA A 39 21.24 -6.42 18.47
C ALA A 39 22.33 -6.18 17.41
N THR A 40 23.47 -6.86 17.58
CA THR A 40 24.51 -7.02 16.57
C THR A 40 23.89 -7.71 15.36
N TYR A 41 23.50 -6.92 14.35
CA TYR A 41 22.94 -7.35 13.07
C TYR A 41 21.76 -8.34 13.20
N PRO A 42 20.50 -7.93 12.96
CA PRO A 42 19.44 -8.92 12.95
C PRO A 42 19.76 -9.93 11.84
N PRO A 43 19.89 -11.24 12.16
CA PRO A 43 20.17 -12.25 11.16
C PRO A 43 19.07 -12.13 10.11
N LEU A 44 19.45 -11.80 8.86
CA LEU A 44 18.60 -11.82 7.68
C LEU A 44 17.11 -11.64 8.01
N GLU A 45 16.68 -10.42 8.38
CA GLU A 45 15.25 -10.14 8.50
C GLU A 45 14.61 -10.28 7.11
N LEU A 46 14.25 -11.51 6.74
CA LEU A 46 13.45 -11.82 5.59
C LEU A 46 12.04 -11.36 5.93
N LYS A 47 11.50 -10.42 5.15
CA LYS A 47 10.13 -9.91 5.34
C LYS A 47 9.26 -10.51 4.25
N SER A 48 9.09 -11.83 4.34
CA SER A 48 8.35 -12.71 3.44
C SER A 48 7.69 -13.81 4.27
N LEU A 49 6.73 -14.53 3.67
CA LEU A 49 6.17 -15.75 4.30
C LEU A 49 7.24 -16.84 4.48
N SER A 50 8.32 -16.79 3.69
CA SER A 50 9.47 -17.69 3.77
C SER A 50 10.40 -17.43 4.97
N LYS A 51 9.89 -16.87 6.07
CA LYS A 51 10.60 -16.66 7.35
C LYS A 51 11.01 -17.96 8.06
N GLY A 52 11.28 -19.06 7.34
CA GLY A 52 11.93 -20.28 7.83
C GLY A 52 11.29 -21.01 9.02
N GLN A 53 10.20 -20.51 9.59
CA GLN A 53 9.61 -21.03 10.84
C GLN A 53 8.09 -21.06 10.84
N ASN A 54 7.40 -20.46 9.85
CA ASN A 54 5.93 -20.46 9.80
C ASN A 54 5.42 -20.94 8.45
N ASN A 55 4.86 -22.14 8.46
CA ASN A 55 4.13 -22.72 7.34
C ASN A 55 2.76 -22.03 7.20
N VAL A 56 2.31 -21.81 5.96
CA VAL A 56 0.91 -21.44 5.70
C VAL A 56 0.08 -22.72 5.78
N THR A 57 -0.89 -22.75 6.68
CA THR A 57 -1.83 -23.87 6.80
C THR A 57 -3.26 -23.42 6.54
N LEU A 58 -4.05 -24.30 5.91
CA LEU A 58 -5.49 -24.15 5.77
C LEU A 58 -6.16 -25.23 6.61
N ASN A 59 -6.87 -24.85 7.67
CA ASN A 59 -7.49 -25.78 8.62
C ASN A 59 -6.50 -26.83 9.16
N GLY A 60 -5.25 -26.42 9.43
CA GLY A 60 -4.19 -27.30 9.92
C GLY A 60 -3.44 -28.09 8.84
N VAL A 61 -3.89 -28.06 7.58
CA VAL A 61 -3.21 -28.72 6.46
C VAL A 61 -2.19 -27.78 5.83
N LEU A 62 -0.95 -28.25 5.68
CA LEU A 62 0.15 -27.49 5.06
C LEU A 62 -0.12 -27.18 3.58
N LEU A 63 -0.07 -25.90 3.20
CA LEU A 63 -0.12 -25.47 1.80
C LEU A 63 1.29 -25.37 1.21
N GLN A 64 1.49 -25.99 0.05
CA GLN A 64 2.78 -26.09 -0.66
C GLN A 64 2.66 -25.50 -2.08
N ASP A 65 3.74 -25.61 -2.87
CA ASP A 65 3.77 -25.23 -4.30
C ASP A 65 3.49 -23.74 -4.60
N TRP A 66 4.06 -22.86 -3.78
CA TRP A 66 3.92 -21.41 -3.91
C TRP A 66 4.69 -20.85 -5.12
N ILE A 67 3.99 -20.08 -5.95
CA ILE A 67 4.61 -19.15 -6.89
C ILE A 67 4.89 -17.84 -6.15
N GLN A 68 6.15 -17.44 -6.03
CA GLN A 68 6.56 -16.20 -5.37
C GLN A 68 6.98 -15.16 -6.41
N CYS A 69 6.37 -13.97 -6.33
CA CYS A 69 6.68 -12.85 -7.22
C CYS A 69 7.03 -11.62 -6.40
N GLY A 70 8.16 -10.98 -6.72
CA GLY A 70 8.47 -9.65 -6.22
C GLY A 70 7.72 -8.58 -7.02
N ILE A 71 7.20 -7.57 -6.33
CA ILE A 71 6.61 -6.39 -6.98
C ILE A 71 7.71 -5.34 -7.14
N ASN A 72 8.08 -5.04 -8.38
CA ASN A 72 9.06 -4.02 -8.68
C ASN A 72 8.40 -2.63 -8.67
N LEU A 73 8.77 -1.80 -7.68
CA LEU A 73 8.24 -0.45 -7.48
C LEU A 73 9.26 0.63 -7.85
N THR A 74 10.16 0.37 -8.82
CA THR A 74 11.04 1.41 -9.37
C THR A 74 10.22 2.51 -10.02
N LYS A 75 10.78 3.72 -10.09
CA LYS A 75 10.19 4.85 -10.81
C LYS A 75 9.74 4.47 -12.22
N SER A 76 10.60 3.77 -12.99
CA SER A 76 10.27 3.30 -14.33
C SER A 76 9.08 2.32 -14.37
N SER A 77 8.97 1.42 -13.41
CA SER A 77 7.86 0.48 -13.31
C SER A 77 6.55 1.21 -13.01
N VAL A 78 6.59 2.19 -12.08
CA VAL A 78 5.44 3.02 -11.71
C VAL A 78 5.02 3.94 -12.86
N ASP A 79 5.98 4.55 -13.55
CA ASP A 79 5.72 5.38 -14.72
C ASP A 79 5.09 4.55 -15.85
N SER A 80 5.56 3.31 -16.05
CA SER A 80 4.96 2.39 -17.05
C SER A 80 3.53 2.01 -16.69
N LEU A 81 3.24 1.80 -15.40
CA LEU A 81 1.86 1.61 -14.93
C LEU A 81 1.00 2.85 -15.22
N SER A 82 1.51 4.06 -14.94
CA SER A 82 0.78 5.31 -15.20
C SER A 82 0.43 5.55 -16.67
N GLN A 83 1.22 4.99 -17.60
CA GLN A 83 1.01 5.09 -19.04
C GLN A 83 0.19 3.93 -19.61
N SER A 84 0.06 2.83 -18.86
CA SER A 84 -0.80 1.73 -19.27
C SER A 84 -2.26 2.21 -19.25
N ASN A 85 -3.02 1.86 -20.28
CA ASN A 85 -4.46 2.11 -20.30
C ASN A 85 -5.10 1.28 -19.17
N PHE A 86 -5.17 1.84 -17.96
CA PHE A 86 -5.95 1.26 -16.88
C PHE A 86 -7.39 1.17 -17.39
N GLN A 87 -7.83 -0.04 -17.73
CA GLN A 87 -9.25 -0.29 -17.89
C GLN A 87 -9.85 -0.13 -16.49
N ALA A 88 -10.45 1.03 -16.24
CA ALA A 88 -11.24 1.26 -15.05
C ALA A 88 -12.20 0.07 -14.92
N SER A 89 -12.08 -0.70 -13.84
CA SER A 89 -12.97 -1.83 -13.65
C SER A 89 -14.40 -1.26 -13.59
N PRO A 90 -15.35 -1.73 -14.43
CA PRO A 90 -16.71 -1.18 -14.49
C PRO A 90 -17.44 -1.15 -13.13
N LYS A 91 -16.94 -1.94 -12.17
CA LYS A 91 -17.44 -2.01 -10.78
C LYS A 91 -17.17 -0.77 -9.92
N ILE A 92 -16.36 0.20 -10.35
CA ILE A 92 -16.04 1.40 -9.55
C ILE A 92 -17.10 2.51 -9.73
N LEU A 93 -18.02 2.39 -10.69
CA LEU A 93 -18.98 3.44 -11.04
C LEU A 93 -20.35 3.32 -10.35
N GLN A 94 -20.51 2.45 -9.34
CA GLN A 94 -21.75 2.38 -8.55
C GLN A 94 -21.54 2.88 -7.11
N GLU A 95 -22.54 3.62 -6.66
CA GLU A 95 -22.57 4.60 -5.56
C GLU A 95 -22.09 4.08 -4.19
N LYS A 96 -21.52 5.00 -3.38
CA LYS A 96 -20.85 4.77 -2.07
C LYS A 96 -19.76 3.69 -2.11
N ALA A 97 -18.80 3.85 -3.02
CA ALA A 97 -17.70 2.92 -3.17
C ALA A 97 -16.75 3.01 -1.96
N VAL A 98 -16.87 2.04 -1.05
CA VAL A 98 -15.71 1.57 -0.29
C VAL A 98 -14.71 1.09 -1.33
N SER A 99 -13.67 1.91 -1.54
CA SER A 99 -12.57 1.60 -2.43
C SER A 99 -11.94 0.29 -1.95
N GLN A 100 -11.70 -0.64 -2.87
CA GLN A 100 -11.08 -1.92 -2.56
C GLN A 100 -9.55 -1.77 -2.52
N PRO A 101 -8.82 -2.69 -1.88
CA PRO A 101 -7.39 -2.79 -2.07
C PRO A 101 -7.06 -2.85 -3.57
N GLY A 102 -6.11 -2.02 -4.02
CA GLY A 102 -5.84 -1.86 -5.44
C GLY A 102 -4.90 -0.70 -5.75
N ILE A 103 -4.64 -0.53 -7.04
CA ILE A 103 -3.87 0.60 -7.56
C ILE A 103 -4.86 1.66 -8.04
N TYR A 104 -4.72 2.86 -7.50
CA TYR A 104 -5.49 4.04 -7.89
C TYR A 104 -4.59 4.98 -8.65
N PHE A 105 -5.11 5.51 -9.75
CA PHE A 105 -4.41 6.43 -10.63
C PHE A 105 -5.22 7.70 -10.81
N GLY A 106 -4.53 8.84 -10.84
CA GLY A 106 -5.14 10.13 -11.12
C GLY A 106 -4.14 11.11 -11.72
N GLN A 107 -4.67 12.22 -12.22
CA GLN A 107 -3.89 13.34 -12.72
C GLN A 107 -4.40 14.64 -12.09
N PHE A 108 -3.50 15.58 -11.85
CA PHE A 108 -3.86 16.90 -11.33
C PHE A 108 -2.92 17.98 -11.85
N ALA A 109 -3.46 19.18 -12.05
CA ALA A 109 -2.67 20.35 -12.37
C ALA A 109 -2.22 21.06 -11.09
N ALA A 110 -0.99 21.57 -11.06
CA ALA A 110 -0.49 22.38 -9.95
C ALA A 110 -0.17 23.79 -10.43
N ASN A 111 -0.88 24.79 -9.90
CA ASN A 111 -0.64 26.20 -10.18
C ASN A 111 -1.10 27.08 -9.00
N PRO A 112 -0.20 27.77 -8.27
CA PRO A 112 1.26 27.75 -8.43
C PRO A 112 1.88 26.41 -7.98
N ILE A 113 3.08 26.09 -8.48
CA ILE A 113 3.83 24.91 -8.03
C ILE A 113 4.58 25.26 -6.73
N GLN A 114 4.11 24.68 -5.62
CA GLN A 114 4.63 24.90 -4.27
C GLN A 114 4.71 23.58 -3.49
N ASP A 115 5.43 23.59 -2.37
CA ASP A 115 5.43 22.47 -1.44
C ASP A 115 4.00 22.26 -0.92
N THR A 116 3.63 21.00 -0.70
CA THR A 116 2.27 20.66 -0.24
C THR A 116 2.28 19.36 0.58
N PHE A 117 1.12 18.97 1.08
CA PHE A 117 0.93 17.77 1.87
C PHE A 117 -0.23 16.95 1.30
N PHE A 118 0.04 15.70 0.91
CA PHE A 118 -1.02 14.75 0.57
C PHE A 118 -1.79 14.41 1.85
N ASN A 119 -3.10 14.66 1.85
CA ASN A 119 -3.99 14.33 2.95
C ASN A 119 -4.58 12.93 2.74
N ALA A 120 -4.15 11.98 3.57
CA ALA A 120 -4.63 10.59 3.50
C ALA A 120 -5.97 10.38 4.22
N THR A 121 -6.58 11.39 4.84
CA THR A 121 -7.87 11.25 5.55
C THR A 121 -8.91 10.60 4.65
N GLY A 122 -9.51 9.48 5.07
CA GLY A 122 -10.47 8.70 4.28
C GLY A 122 -9.84 7.57 3.46
N TRP A 123 -8.51 7.52 3.33
CA TRP A 123 -7.76 6.37 2.83
C TRP A 123 -7.46 5.38 3.97
N GLY A 124 -7.14 4.14 3.60
CA GLY A 124 -6.90 3.06 4.56
C GLY A 124 -5.44 2.96 4.97
N LYS A 125 -4.64 2.28 4.15
CA LYS A 125 -3.22 2.04 4.35
C LYS A 125 -2.56 1.76 3.02
N GLY A 126 -1.44 2.42 2.74
CA GLY A 126 -0.83 2.25 1.43
C GLY A 126 0.46 3.02 1.21
N GLN A 127 0.82 3.15 -0.07
CA GLN A 127 1.97 3.92 -0.55
C GLN A 127 1.54 4.97 -1.57
N LEU A 128 2.19 6.14 -1.51
CA LEU A 128 1.94 7.27 -2.40
C LEU A 128 3.10 7.44 -3.37
N PHE A 129 2.75 7.63 -4.64
CA PHE A 129 3.68 8.03 -5.70
C PHE A 129 3.16 9.27 -6.41
N ILE A 130 4.06 10.23 -6.64
CA ILE A 130 3.77 11.42 -7.47
C ILE A 130 4.82 11.51 -8.56
N ASN A 131 4.39 11.58 -9.82
CA ASN A 131 5.27 11.56 -10.99
C ASN A 131 6.29 10.40 -10.91
N GLY A 132 5.87 9.22 -10.44
CA GLY A 132 6.73 8.05 -10.25
C GLY A 132 7.68 8.08 -9.03
N TYR A 133 7.76 9.20 -8.29
CA TYR A 133 8.54 9.29 -7.06
C TYR A 133 7.77 8.69 -5.89
N ASN A 134 8.36 7.74 -5.16
CA ASN A 134 7.78 7.16 -3.95
C ASN A 134 7.92 8.14 -2.78
N LEU A 135 6.79 8.66 -2.29
CA LEU A 135 6.72 9.61 -1.17
C LEU A 135 6.57 8.91 0.19
N GLY A 136 6.44 7.60 0.19
CA GLY A 136 6.38 6.79 1.41
C GLY A 136 4.99 6.22 1.69
N ARG A 137 4.79 5.86 2.95
CA ARG A 137 3.62 5.09 3.41
C ARG A 137 2.64 5.98 4.14
N TYR A 138 1.35 5.84 3.87
CA TYR A 138 0.30 6.44 4.68
C TYR A 138 -0.43 5.36 5.48
N TRP A 139 -0.83 5.70 6.70
CA TRP A 139 -1.71 4.86 7.52
C TRP A 139 -2.55 5.71 8.48
N PRO A 140 -3.46 6.55 7.95
CA PRO A 140 -4.23 7.53 8.73
C PRO A 140 -5.11 6.90 9.81
N THR A 141 -5.56 5.64 9.62
CA THR A 141 -6.37 4.91 10.61
C THR A 141 -5.59 4.50 11.86
N ARG A 142 -4.26 4.41 11.79
CA ARG A 142 -3.39 4.18 12.96
C ARG A 142 -2.74 5.46 13.46
N GLY A 143 -2.42 6.41 12.58
CA GLY A 143 -1.70 7.63 12.95
C GLY A 143 -0.28 7.37 13.48
N PRO A 144 0.36 8.36 14.13
CA PRO A 144 -0.14 9.72 14.31
C PRO A 144 -0.07 10.54 13.02
N GLN A 145 0.80 10.19 12.08
CA GLN A 145 0.94 10.90 10.82
C GLN A 145 -0.28 10.66 9.89
N ILE A 146 -0.98 11.73 9.53
CA ILE A 146 -2.12 11.68 8.59
C ILE A 146 -1.71 12.15 7.20
N THR A 147 -0.80 13.12 7.12
CA THR A 147 -0.37 13.72 5.85
C THR A 147 1.05 13.33 5.46
N LEU A 148 1.30 13.18 4.15
CA LEU A 148 2.63 12.99 3.59
C LEU A 148 3.14 14.26 2.93
N TYR A 149 4.38 14.65 3.21
CA TYR A 149 5.02 15.80 2.57
C TYR A 149 5.27 15.54 1.08
N VAL A 150 4.94 16.53 0.26
CA VAL A 150 5.13 16.53 -1.19
C VAL A 150 6.06 17.69 -1.54
N PRO A 151 7.34 17.41 -1.85
CA PRO A 151 8.29 18.44 -2.22
C PRO A 151 7.95 19.06 -3.58
N LYS A 152 8.01 20.39 -3.68
CA LYS A 152 7.92 21.16 -4.92
C LYS A 152 8.79 20.62 -6.05
N PRO A 153 10.05 20.17 -5.83
CA PRO A 153 10.87 19.62 -6.91
C PRO A 153 10.30 18.37 -7.58
N PHE A 154 9.34 17.67 -6.95
CA PHE A 154 8.69 16.50 -7.55
C PHE A 154 7.42 16.88 -8.33
N LEU A 155 7.01 18.16 -8.30
CA LEU A 155 5.81 18.65 -8.96
C LEU A 155 6.13 19.39 -10.27
N GLN A 156 5.17 19.32 -11.19
CA GLN A 156 5.15 19.94 -12.50
C GLN A 156 3.79 20.63 -12.71
N ALA A 157 3.58 21.28 -13.85
CA ALA A 157 2.29 21.89 -14.17
C ALA A 157 1.16 20.85 -14.29
N GLN A 158 1.49 19.64 -14.78
CA GLN A 158 0.61 18.48 -14.85
C GLN A 158 1.30 17.31 -14.15
N ASN A 159 0.61 16.67 -13.22
CA ASN A 159 1.18 15.64 -12.35
C ASN A 159 0.37 14.36 -12.43
N THR A 160 1.05 13.23 -12.30
CA THR A 160 0.41 11.94 -12.07
C THR A 160 0.49 11.58 -10.59
N VAL A 161 -0.58 10.98 -10.07
CA VAL A 161 -0.62 10.40 -8.73
C VAL A 161 -0.97 8.92 -8.86
N LEU A 162 -0.22 8.09 -8.15
CA LEU A 162 -0.50 6.66 -8.02
C LEU A 162 -0.52 6.29 -6.54
N LEU A 163 -1.59 5.63 -6.12
CA LEU A 163 -1.71 5.09 -4.77
C LEU A 163 -1.80 3.57 -4.86
N ILE A 164 -1.02 2.89 -4.02
CA ILE A 164 -1.21 1.47 -3.74
C ILE A 164 -1.98 1.40 -2.42
N GLU A 165 -3.28 1.15 -2.46
CA GLU A 165 -4.15 1.01 -1.28
C GLU A 165 -4.29 -0.48 -0.91
N LEU A 166 -4.06 -0.82 0.36
CA LEU A 166 -3.93 -2.21 0.84
C LEU A 166 -5.11 -2.68 1.68
N THR A 167 -5.92 -1.75 2.20
CA THR A 167 -7.04 -2.05 3.12
C THR A 167 -8.38 -1.57 2.60
N GLY A 168 -8.36 -0.65 1.64
CA GLY A 168 -9.54 0.02 1.10
C GLY A 168 -9.74 1.41 1.68
N ALA A 169 -10.43 2.28 0.94
CA ALA A 169 -10.71 3.66 1.31
C ALA A 169 -12.20 3.96 1.32
N GLN A 170 -12.61 5.02 2.00
CA GLN A 170 -13.99 5.53 1.99
C GLN A 170 -14.22 6.56 0.88
N GLN A 171 -13.23 6.78 0.02
CA GLN A 171 -13.25 7.75 -1.06
C GLN A 171 -12.43 7.28 -2.26
N ASN A 172 -12.60 7.98 -3.39
CA ASN A 172 -11.85 7.78 -4.63
C ASN A 172 -11.12 9.06 -5.10
N SER A 173 -11.03 10.07 -4.22
CA SER A 173 -10.35 11.35 -4.49
C SER A 173 -9.14 11.54 -3.59
N VAL A 174 -8.16 12.28 -4.09
CA VAL A 174 -7.00 12.74 -3.33
C VAL A 174 -7.13 14.23 -3.05
N SER A 175 -6.61 14.68 -1.90
CA SER A 175 -6.54 16.10 -1.58
C SER A 175 -5.14 16.49 -1.13
N PHE A 176 -4.76 17.71 -1.45
CA PHE A 176 -3.49 18.31 -1.09
C PHE A 176 -3.77 19.56 -0.25
N ILE A 177 -3.08 19.71 0.87
CA ILE A 177 -3.25 20.81 1.82
C ILE A 177 -1.90 21.51 2.08
N ASP A 178 -1.95 22.68 2.69
CA ASP A 178 -0.79 23.57 2.91
C ASP A 178 -0.07 23.37 4.26
N HIS A 179 -0.56 22.44 5.09
CA HIS A 179 0.00 22.15 6.41
C HIS A 179 0.02 20.64 6.69
N SER A 180 0.92 20.23 7.56
CA SER A 180 0.97 18.84 8.03
C SER A 180 -0.06 18.57 9.12
N ILE A 181 -0.63 17.37 9.13
CA ILE A 181 -1.54 16.88 10.17
C ILE A 181 -0.91 15.65 10.85
N PHE A 182 -0.75 15.76 12.17
CA PHE A 182 -0.39 14.67 13.07
C PHE A 182 -1.44 14.58 14.18
N ASN A 183 -1.98 13.39 14.42
CA ASN A 183 -2.98 13.12 15.46
C ASN A 183 -2.39 12.14 16.48
N TRP A 184 -1.91 12.66 17.62
CA TRP A 184 -1.29 11.90 18.69
C TRP A 184 -2.33 11.36 19.68
#